data_AF-A0A259TXG1-F1
#
_entry.id   AF-A0A259TXG1-F1
#
_cell.length_a   1.000
_cell.length_b   1.000
_cell.length_c   1.000
_cell.angle_alpha   90.00
_cell.angle_beta   90.00
_cell.angle_gamma   90.00
#
_symmetry.space_group_name_H-M   'P 1'
#
loop_
_entity.id
_entity.type
_entity.pdbx_description
1 polymer ?
#
loop_
_entity_poly.entity_id
_entity_poly.type
_entity_poly.pdbx_seq_one_letter_code
_entity_poly.pdbx_strand_id
1 'polypeptide(L)'
;MNQRTGHFYEWFSAVHFCETMGWNSLIESYQWKNQTWKRGVVSRLGGDDLLRFFDTQRRRYGMLHAPDLLVFAPDFSDYFFCEVKGPRDRLRDVQVQYFAEVAKVSGKEIVVLPVDLI
;
A
#
# COMPACT_ATOMS: atom_id res chain seq x y z
N MET A 1 1.45 -1.47 18.34
CA MET A 1 1.72 -0.03 18.12
C MET A 1 0.42 0.74 18.28
N ASN A 2 0.42 1.97 18.80
CA ASN A 2 -0.81 2.77 18.82
C ASN A 2 -1.07 3.35 17.40
N GLN A 3 -2.33 3.62 17.03
CA GLN A 3 -2.69 4.09 15.69
C GLN A 3 -2.00 5.40 15.29
N ARG A 4 -1.76 6.32 16.23
CA ARG A 4 -1.10 7.61 15.95
C ARG A 4 0.36 7.43 15.54
N THR A 5 1.06 6.50 16.19
CA THR A 5 2.46 6.18 15.86
C THR A 5 2.57 5.44 14.52
N GLY A 6 1.61 4.56 14.19
CA GLY A 6 1.54 3.92 12.88
C GLY A 6 1.37 4.92 11.75
N HIS A 7 0.33 5.75 11.83
CA HIS A 7 0.09 6.78 10.83
C HIS A 7 1.28 7.73 10.70
N PHE A 8 1.97 8.08 11.80
CA PHE A 8 3.18 8.90 11.71
C PHE A 8 4.24 8.27 10.78
N TYR A 9 4.53 6.98 10.89
CA TYR A 9 5.52 6.34 10.02
C TYR A 9 5.06 6.23 8.57
N GLU A 10 3.77 6.01 8.33
CA GLU A 10 3.21 6.02 6.98
C GLU A 10 3.35 7.40 6.32
N TRP A 11 2.98 8.46 7.03
CA TRP A 11 3.14 9.83 6.54
C TRP A 11 4.60 10.21 6.34
N PHE A 12 5.47 9.85 7.29
CA PHE A 12 6.91 10.07 7.17
C PHE A 12 7.47 9.37 5.92
N SER A 13 7.08 8.11 5.68
CA SER A 13 7.54 7.34 4.53
C SER A 13 7.02 7.92 3.22
N ALA A 14 5.76 8.37 3.18
CA ALA A 14 5.19 9.05 2.01
C ALA A 14 5.96 10.34 1.65
N VAL A 15 6.29 11.16 2.66
CA VAL A 15 7.13 12.36 2.47
C VAL A 15 8.53 11.97 2.02
N HIS A 16 9.13 10.95 2.62
CA HIS A 16 10.46 10.46 2.24
C HIS A 16 10.53 10.06 0.76
N PHE A 17 9.56 9.29 0.24
CA PHE A 17 9.52 8.94 -1.18
C PHE A 17 9.31 10.15 -2.09
N CYS A 18 8.50 11.12 -1.66
CA CYS A 18 8.33 12.36 -2.40
C CYS A 18 9.64 13.16 -2.48
N GLU A 19 10.34 13.34 -1.37
CA GLU A 19 11.57 14.14 -1.31
C GLU A 19 12.76 13.46 -2.02
N THR A 20 12.84 12.12 -1.97
CA THR A 20 14.00 11.38 -2.51
C THR A 20 13.82 10.90 -3.94
N MET A 21 12.60 10.56 -4.35
CA MET A 21 12.30 10.02 -5.69
C MET A 21 11.44 10.98 -6.52
N GLY A 22 10.81 11.98 -5.92
CA GLY A 22 9.79 12.81 -6.57
C GLY A 22 8.47 12.06 -6.80
N TRP A 23 8.25 10.93 -6.12
CA TRP A 23 7.08 10.07 -6.34
C TRP A 23 5.95 10.35 -5.35
N ASN A 24 4.72 10.19 -5.81
CA ASN A 24 3.51 10.38 -5.00
C ASN A 24 3.17 9.11 -4.21
N SER A 25 2.42 9.26 -3.12
CA SER A 25 1.95 8.13 -2.31
C SER A 25 0.45 8.21 -2.02
N LEU A 26 -0.27 7.11 -2.22
CA LEU A 26 -1.60 6.90 -1.62
C LEU A 26 -1.42 6.23 -0.26
N ILE A 27 -1.74 6.96 0.80
CA ILE A 27 -1.69 6.44 2.18
C ILE A 27 -3.00 5.74 2.49
N GLU A 28 -2.93 4.45 2.80
CA GLU A 28 -3.98 3.55 3.27
C GLU A 28 -5.29 3.56 2.46
N SER A 29 -6.13 2.57 2.73
CA SER A 29 -7.55 2.58 2.37
C SER A 29 -7.87 2.66 0.87
N TYR A 30 -6.87 2.73 -0.01
CA TYR A 30 -7.05 2.88 -1.46
C TYR A 30 -7.78 1.67 -2.09
N GLN A 31 -7.85 0.54 -1.37
CA GLN A 31 -8.64 -0.62 -1.76
C GLN A 31 -10.16 -0.41 -1.61
N TRP A 32 -10.61 0.51 -0.75
CA TRP A 32 -12.01 0.60 -0.36
C TRP A 32 -12.87 1.37 -1.36
N LYS A 33 -14.09 0.85 -1.62
CA LYS A 33 -15.02 1.40 -2.63
C LYS A 33 -15.42 2.86 -2.39
N ASN A 34 -15.45 3.31 -1.14
CA ASN A 34 -15.77 4.70 -0.80
C ASN A 34 -14.60 5.68 -1.07
N GLN A 35 -13.41 5.19 -1.37
CA GLN A 35 -12.24 6.00 -1.72
C GLN A 35 -12.16 6.22 -3.24
N THR A 36 -13.16 6.89 -3.80
CA THR A 36 -13.35 7.02 -5.26
C THR A 36 -12.13 7.59 -5.98
N TRP A 37 -11.54 8.67 -5.45
CA TRP A 37 -10.36 9.29 -6.07
C TRP A 37 -9.12 8.39 -6.00
N LYS A 38 -8.88 7.71 -4.87
CA LYS A 38 -7.77 6.75 -4.72
C LYS A 38 -7.94 5.56 -5.66
N ARG A 39 -9.17 5.06 -5.80
CA ARG A 39 -9.47 3.97 -6.73
C ARG A 39 -9.30 4.38 -8.19
N GLY A 40 -9.52 5.65 -8.52
CA GLY A 40 -9.17 6.20 -9.84
C GLY A 40 -7.67 6.08 -10.13
N VAL A 41 -6.82 6.39 -9.15
CA VAL A 41 -5.37 6.21 -9.26
C VAL A 41 -4.99 4.72 -9.35
N VAL A 42 -5.59 3.86 -8.51
CA VAL A 42 -5.36 2.41 -8.56
C VAL A 42 -5.75 1.83 -9.92
N SER A 43 -6.90 2.21 -10.48
CA SER A 43 -7.34 1.80 -11.82
C SER A 43 -6.35 2.25 -12.90
N ARG A 44 -5.85 3.50 -12.80
CA ARG A 44 -4.86 4.03 -13.75
C ARG A 44 -3.53 3.28 -13.72
N LEU A 45 -3.10 2.80 -12.55
CA LEU A 45 -1.81 2.14 -12.36
C LEU A 45 -1.86 0.62 -12.57
N GLY A 46 -2.80 -0.05 -11.91
CA GLY A 46 -2.91 -1.52 -11.88
C GLY A 46 -4.09 -2.09 -12.64
N GLY A 47 -4.87 -1.24 -13.33
CA GLY A 47 -6.02 -1.65 -14.11
C GLY A 47 -7.21 -2.13 -13.27
N ASP A 48 -8.26 -2.56 -13.98
CA ASP A 48 -9.51 -3.00 -13.37
C ASP A 48 -9.39 -4.35 -12.66
N ASP A 49 -8.40 -5.17 -13.02
CA ASP A 49 -8.19 -6.47 -12.39
C ASP A 49 -7.70 -6.33 -10.95
N LEU A 50 -6.83 -5.35 -10.67
CA LEU A 50 -6.42 -5.03 -9.30
C LEU A 50 -7.60 -4.52 -8.46
N LEU A 51 -8.46 -3.66 -9.04
CA LEU A 51 -9.67 -3.20 -8.36
C LEU A 51 -10.66 -4.35 -8.09
N ARG A 52 -10.82 -5.26 -9.06
CA ARG A 52 -11.67 -6.44 -8.93
C ARG A 52 -11.16 -7.38 -7.85
N PHE A 53 -9.84 -7.57 -7.78
CA PHE A 53 -9.20 -8.30 -6.69
C PHE A 53 -9.54 -7.65 -5.35
N PHE A 54 -9.35 -6.33 -5.23
CA PHE A 54 -9.70 -5.58 -4.03
C PHE A 54 -11.15 -5.74 -3.56
N ASP A 55 -12.08 -5.84 -4.51
CA ASP A 55 -13.50 -6.01 -4.23
C ASP A 55 -13.89 -7.43 -3.80
N THR A 56 -13.14 -8.44 -4.21
CA THR A 56 -13.51 -9.86 -4.06
C THR A 56 -12.81 -10.54 -2.89
N GLN A 57 -11.60 -10.09 -2.55
CA GLN A 57 -10.75 -10.67 -1.51
C GLN A 57 -11.33 -10.60 -0.09
N ARG A 58 -12.32 -9.73 0.19
CA ARG A 58 -12.95 -9.64 1.53
C ARG A 58 -13.52 -10.97 2.00
N ARG A 59 -13.94 -11.84 1.07
CA ARG A 59 -14.44 -13.18 1.41
C ARG A 59 -13.36 -14.09 1.99
N ARG A 60 -12.09 -13.86 1.63
CA ARG A 60 -10.95 -14.69 2.01
C ARG A 60 -10.11 -14.08 3.13
N TYR A 61 -9.89 -12.77 3.09
CA TYR A 61 -9.01 -12.05 4.01
C TYR A 61 -9.75 -11.10 4.96
N GLY A 62 -11.09 -11.07 4.92
CA GLY A 62 -11.90 -10.27 5.84
C GLY A 62 -11.69 -8.76 5.67
N MET A 63 -11.30 -8.10 6.77
CA MET A 63 -11.00 -6.67 6.80
C MET A 63 -9.50 -6.36 6.72
N LEU A 64 -8.69 -7.27 6.15
CA LEU A 64 -7.28 -7.01 5.94
C LEU A 64 -7.09 -5.85 4.96
N HIS A 65 -6.19 -4.93 5.31
CA HIS A 65 -5.84 -3.77 4.50
C HIS A 65 -4.76 -4.14 3.50
N ALA A 66 -4.82 -3.55 2.31
CA ALA A 66 -3.73 -3.48 1.34
C ALA A 66 -2.50 -2.85 2.00
N PRO A 67 -1.30 -3.03 1.41
CA PRO A 67 -0.09 -2.40 1.92
C PRO A 67 -0.30 -0.92 2.25
N ASP A 68 0.38 -0.44 3.28
CA ASP A 68 0.12 0.89 3.83
C ASP A 68 0.20 2.00 2.77
N LEU A 69 1.13 1.90 1.82
CA LEU A 69 1.31 2.84 0.72
C LEU A 69 1.21 2.17 -0.65
N LEU A 70 0.63 2.90 -1.60
CA LEU A 70 0.89 2.73 -3.04
C LEU A 70 1.70 3.93 -3.52
N VAL A 71 2.95 3.71 -3.92
CA VAL A 71 3.90 4.75 -4.31
C VAL A 71 4.05 4.73 -5.83
N PHE A 72 3.97 5.89 -6.48
CA PHE A 72 3.89 5.97 -7.94
C PHE A 72 4.56 7.22 -8.52
N ALA A 73 5.11 7.08 -9.72
CA ALA A 73 5.71 8.18 -10.48
C ALA A 73 4.63 9.24 -10.83
N PRO A 74 4.97 10.55 -10.87
CA PRO A 74 3.99 11.62 -11.14
C PRO A 74 3.26 11.51 -12.49
N ASP A 75 3.89 10.87 -13.48
CA ASP A 75 3.35 10.61 -14.81
C ASP A 75 2.58 9.28 -14.91
N PHE A 76 2.48 8.53 -13.80
CA PHE A 76 1.85 7.21 -13.70
C PHE A 76 2.56 6.11 -14.51
N SER A 77 3.83 6.30 -14.89
CA SER A 77 4.57 5.31 -15.66
C SER A 77 4.94 4.06 -14.87
N ASP A 78 5.13 4.21 -13.55
CA ASP A 78 5.54 3.14 -12.66
C ASP A 78 5.01 3.32 -11.24
N TYR A 79 4.95 2.22 -10.50
CA TYR A 79 4.50 2.17 -9.12
C TYR A 79 4.92 0.88 -8.41
N PHE A 80 4.92 0.93 -7.08
CA PHE A 80 5.07 -0.23 -6.20
C PHE A 80 4.20 -0.07 -4.95
N PHE A 81 4.06 -1.15 -4.20
CA PHE A 81 3.40 -1.14 -2.90
C PHE A 81 4.43 -1.12 -1.79
N CYS A 82 4.15 -0.41 -0.70
CA CYS A 82 5.03 -0.38 0.47
C CYS A 82 4.24 -0.64 1.75
N GLU A 83 4.60 -1.69 2.47
CA GLU A 83 4.16 -1.91 3.85
C GLU A 83 5.19 -1.27 4.79
N VAL A 84 4.74 -0.35 5.63
CA VAL A 84 5.58 0.33 6.61
C VAL A 84 5.58 -0.48 7.91
N LYS A 85 6.76 -0.63 8.51
CA LYS A 85 6.94 -1.39 9.75
C LYS A 85 7.69 -0.52 10.74
N GLY A 86 6.99 -0.12 11.80
CA GLY A 86 7.63 0.59 12.91
C GLY A 86 8.57 -0.31 13.72
N PRO A 87 9.26 0.25 14.73
CA PRO A 87 10.19 -0.52 15.55
C PRO A 87 9.50 -1.72 16.19
N ARG A 88 10.06 -2.92 15.95
CA ARG A 88 9.55 -4.23 16.41
C ARG A 88 8.23 -4.69 15.76
N ASP A 89 7.68 -3.97 14.79
CA ASP A 89 6.54 -4.45 14.00
C ASP A 89 7.01 -5.46 12.95
N ARG A 90 6.20 -6.49 12.70
CA ARG A 90 6.52 -7.57 11.77
C ARG A 90 5.31 -7.90 10.92
N LEU A 91 5.57 -8.32 9.69
CA LEU A 91 4.52 -8.87 8.85
C LEU A 91 3.90 -10.10 9.52
N ARG A 92 2.57 -10.09 9.60
CA ARG A 92 1.79 -11.25 10.02
C ARG A 92 1.68 -12.23 8.86
N ASP A 93 1.60 -13.53 9.13
CA ASP A 93 1.47 -14.57 8.08
C ASP A 93 0.31 -14.31 7.12
N VAL A 94 -0.82 -13.81 7.64
CA VAL A 94 -1.98 -13.45 6.81
C VAL A 94 -1.70 -12.26 5.88
N GLN A 95 -0.86 -11.30 6.31
CA GLN A 95 -0.40 -10.20 5.45
C GLN A 95 0.54 -10.72 4.37
N VAL A 96 1.48 -11.61 4.73
CA VAL A 96 2.39 -12.24 3.75
C VAL A 96 1.59 -12.92 2.63
N GLN A 97 0.59 -13.73 2.99
CA GLN A 97 -0.25 -14.43 2.02
C GLN A 97 -1.06 -13.46 1.15
N TYR A 98 -1.67 -12.46 1.76
CA TYR A 98 -2.48 -11.49 1.04
C TYR A 98 -1.64 -10.62 0.10
N PHE A 99 -0.48 -10.15 0.57
CA PHE A 99 0.44 -9.31 -0.20
C PHE A 99 1.07 -10.08 -1.36
N ALA A 100 1.32 -11.38 -1.21
CA ALA A 100 1.73 -12.23 -2.33
C ALA A 100 0.66 -12.28 -3.44
N GLU A 101 -0.63 -12.25 -3.10
CA GLU A 101 -1.70 -12.19 -4.09
C GLU A 101 -1.83 -10.80 -4.74
N VAL A 102 -1.67 -9.73 -3.95
CA VAL A 102 -1.56 -8.35 -4.50
C VAL A 102 -0.43 -8.27 -5.51
N ALA A 103 0.76 -8.78 -5.17
CA ALA A 103 1.92 -8.80 -6.05
C ALA A 103 1.64 -9.58 -7.34
N LYS A 104 1.01 -10.76 -7.21
CA LYS A 104 0.66 -11.60 -8.36
C LYS A 104 -0.32 -10.91 -9.31
N VAL A 105 -1.36 -10.25 -8.78
CA VAL A 105 -2.39 -9.59 -9.61
C VAL A 105 -1.87 -8.31 -10.25
N SER A 106 -1.08 -7.53 -9.52
CA SER A 106 -0.53 -6.26 -10.01
C SER A 106 0.71 -6.43 -10.90
N GLY A 107 1.42 -7.56 -10.78
CA GLY A 107 2.75 -7.74 -11.34
C GLY A 107 3.81 -6.84 -10.69
N LYS A 108 3.52 -6.27 -9.52
CA LYS A 108 4.41 -5.34 -8.79
C LYS A 108 4.93 -5.94 -7.49
N GLU A 109 6.06 -5.42 -7.05
CA GLU A 109 6.67 -5.78 -5.78
C GLU A 109 5.91 -5.14 -4.60
N ILE A 110 5.96 -5.85 -3.45
CA ILE A 110 5.58 -5.32 -2.14
C ILE A 110 6.86 -5.05 -1.36
N VAL A 111 7.25 -3.79 -1.28
CA VAL A 111 8.38 -3.34 -0.48
C VAL A 111 7.99 -3.33 0.98
N VAL A 112 8.85 -3.85 1.86
CA VAL A 112 8.67 -3.75 3.31
C VAL A 112 9.68 -2.75 3.83
N LEU A 113 9.20 -1.61 4.34
CA LEU A 113 10.04 -0.53 4.82
C LEU A 113 10.09 -0.53 6.35
N PRO A 114 11.18 -0.99 6.98
CA PRO A 114 11.40 -0.75 8.39
C PRO A 114 11.70 0.74 8.63
N VAL A 115 10.96 1.35 9.55
CA VAL A 115 11.18 2.74 9.99
C VAL A 115 11.71 2.70 11.42
N ASP A 116 13.02 2.88 11.54
CA ASP A 116 13.69 3.12 12.80
C ASP A 116 13.93 4.62 12.92
N LEU A 117 13.17 5.29 13.80
CA LEU A 117 13.57 6.61 14.28
C LEU A 117 14.63 6.39 15.36
N ILE A 118 15.77 7.04 15.18
CA ILE A 118 16.90 7.10 16.12
C ILE A 118 16.42 7.56 17.50
#